data_AF-A0AAV3YQ65-F1
#
_entry.id   AF-A0AAV3YQ65-F1
#
_cell.length_a   1.000
_cell.length_b   1.000
_cell.length_c   1.000
_cell.angle_alpha   90.00
_cell.angle_beta   90.00
_cell.angle_gamma   90.00
#
_symmetry.space_group_name_H-M   'P 1'
#
loop_
_entity.id
_entity.type
_entity.pdbx_description
1 polymer ?
#
loop_
_entity_poly.entity_id
_entity_poly.type
_entity_poly.pdbx_seq_one_letter_code
_entity_poly.pdbx_strand_id
1 'polypeptide(L)'
;MEKEKQRKVGEMRKRAVEKKRQDGEKKKKIEALKKDGDKRGKGGNRKGNRKKCKLEESDSDMSSFIRYDDNSSDDFWPPNFDESGDERDDGNACYVCKRTDDLKGWVECDECVRWFHRRCCGAKKNLLLKMDAKELKNVQFICVVCKGKKKRLI
;
A
#
# COMPACT_ATOMS: atom_id res chain seq x y z
N MET A 1 35.75 -35.38 -38.97
CA MET A 1 35.39 -33.99 -38.60
C MET A 1 34.17 -33.43 -39.35
N GLU A 2 33.90 -33.79 -40.61
CA GLU A 2 32.72 -33.29 -41.35
C GLU A 2 31.36 -33.68 -40.78
N LYS A 3 31.19 -34.93 -40.33
CA LYS A 3 29.92 -35.41 -39.72
C LYS A 3 29.53 -34.63 -38.46
N GLU A 4 30.51 -34.12 -37.71
CA GLU A 4 30.26 -33.32 -36.50
C GLU A 4 29.80 -31.90 -36.83
N LYS A 5 30.37 -31.28 -37.89
CA LYS A 5 29.92 -29.99 -38.40
C LYS A 5 28.47 -30.06 -38.88
N GLN A 6 28.08 -31.14 -39.57
CA GLN A 6 26.70 -31.34 -40.02
C GLN A 6 25.70 -31.47 -38.86
N ARG A 7 26.08 -32.15 -37.75
CA ARG A 7 25.24 -32.23 -36.54
C ARG A 7 25.04 -30.87 -35.86
N LYS A 8 26.11 -30.07 -35.72
CA LYS A 8 26.04 -28.72 -35.10
C LYS A 8 25.16 -27.75 -35.91
N VAL A 9 25.21 -27.81 -37.24
CA VAL A 9 24.33 -26.99 -38.10
C VAL A 9 22.86 -27.41 -37.98
N GLY A 10 22.58 -28.72 -37.85
CA GLY A 10 21.24 -29.24 -37.60
C GLY A 10 20.63 -28.75 -36.28
N GLU A 11 21.40 -28.77 -35.19
CA GLU A 11 20.95 -28.27 -33.88
C GLU A 11 20.69 -26.76 -33.87
N MET A 12 21.56 -25.97 -34.51
CA MET A 12 21.34 -24.52 -34.62
C MET A 12 20.05 -24.19 -35.37
N ARG A 13 19.75 -24.92 -36.46
CA ARG A 13 18.49 -24.74 -37.20
C ARG A 13 17.27 -25.10 -36.35
N LYS A 14 17.32 -26.19 -35.57
CA LYS A 14 16.23 -26.56 -34.66
C LYS A 14 15.98 -25.49 -33.59
N ARG A 15 17.04 -24.99 -32.94
CA ARG A 15 16.92 -23.92 -31.92
C ARG A 15 16.37 -22.61 -32.49
N ALA A 16 16.72 -22.26 -33.73
CA ALA A 16 16.21 -21.05 -34.40
C ALA A 16 14.70 -21.14 -34.70
N VAL A 17 14.19 -22.33 -35.06
CA VAL A 17 12.76 -22.57 -35.30
C VAL A 17 11.97 -22.49 -33.99
N GLU A 18 12.47 -23.10 -32.92
CA GLU A 18 11.86 -23.07 -31.58
C GLU A 18 11.73 -21.62 -31.06
N LYS A 19 12.81 -20.83 -31.20
CA LYS A 19 12.85 -19.44 -30.77
C LYS A 19 11.83 -18.57 -31.51
N LYS A 20 11.69 -18.75 -32.83
CA LYS A 20 10.67 -18.05 -33.63
C LYS A 20 9.24 -18.39 -33.19
N ARG A 21 8.97 -19.63 -32.74
CA ARG A 21 7.67 -20.04 -32.20
C ARG A 21 7.35 -19.29 -30.90
N GLN A 22 8.30 -19.26 -29.96
CA GLN A 22 8.12 -18.59 -28.68
C GLN A 22 7.93 -17.07 -28.81
N ASP A 23 8.66 -16.42 -29.73
CA ASP A 23 8.52 -14.98 -29.96
C ASP A 23 7.16 -14.63 -30.60
N GLY A 24 6.60 -15.51 -31.42
CA GLY A 24 5.26 -15.35 -32.00
C GLY A 24 4.13 -15.41 -30.97
N GLU A 25 4.20 -16.33 -30.00
CA GLU A 25 3.20 -16.46 -28.94
C GLU A 25 3.24 -15.28 -27.96
N LYS A 26 4.44 -14.80 -27.60
CA LYS A 26 4.59 -13.60 -26.74
C LYS A 26 3.98 -12.35 -27.39
N LYS A 27 4.14 -12.19 -28.71
CA LYS A 27 3.59 -11.04 -29.44
C LYS A 27 2.06 -11.03 -29.46
N LYS A 28 1.41 -12.19 -29.64
CA LYS A 28 -0.07 -12.31 -29.59
C LYS A 28 -0.64 -11.98 -28.20
N LYS A 29 0.06 -12.38 -27.12
CA LYS A 29 -0.40 -12.12 -25.73
C LYS A 29 -0.35 -10.63 -25.35
N ILE A 30 0.63 -9.89 -25.88
CA ILE A 30 0.74 -8.43 -25.63
C ILE A 30 -0.36 -7.65 -26.37
N GLU A 31 -0.76 -8.09 -27.56
CA GLU A 31 -1.80 -7.41 -28.35
C GLU A 31 -3.20 -7.56 -27.74
N ALA A 32 -3.51 -8.72 -27.16
CA ALA A 32 -4.78 -8.96 -26.46
C ALA A 32 -4.97 -8.02 -25.25
N LEU A 33 -3.92 -7.78 -24.46
CA LEU A 33 -3.98 -6.95 -23.25
C LEU A 33 -4.20 -5.45 -23.53
N LYS A 34 -3.96 -4.97 -24.76
CA LYS A 34 -4.17 -3.55 -25.11
C LYS A 34 -5.62 -3.21 -25.44
N LYS A 35 -6.47 -4.19 -25.80
CA LYS A 35 -7.87 -3.92 -26.19
C LYS A 35 -8.81 -3.67 -25.01
N ASP A 36 -8.44 -4.05 -23.78
CA ASP A 36 -9.30 -3.89 -22.59
C ASP A 36 -9.10 -2.56 -21.82
N GLY A 37 -8.14 -1.73 -22.23
CA GLY A 37 -7.77 -0.50 -21.51
C GLY A 37 -8.67 0.73 -21.75
N ASP A 38 -9.47 0.75 -22.83
CA ASP A 38 -10.09 2.00 -23.32
C ASP A 38 -11.51 2.29 -22.78
N LYS A 39 -12.09 1.46 -21.92
CA LYS A 39 -13.48 1.62 -21.45
C LYS A 39 -13.69 2.27 -20.07
N ARG A 40 -12.67 2.83 -19.40
CA ARG A 40 -12.80 3.35 -18.02
C ARG A 40 -12.47 4.85 -17.84
N GLY A 41 -12.87 5.69 -18.81
CA GLY A 41 -12.56 7.13 -18.82
C GLY A 41 -13.74 8.07 -19.09
N LYS A 42 -14.88 7.91 -18.40
CA LYS A 42 -15.91 8.96 -18.23
C LYS A 42 -16.28 8.96 -16.75
N GLY A 43 -15.86 9.91 -15.92
CA GLY A 43 -16.24 11.31 -16.01
C GLY A 43 -17.34 11.56 -14.96
N GLY A 44 -16.96 11.58 -13.68
CA GLY A 44 -17.88 11.77 -12.55
C GLY A 44 -17.42 12.91 -11.66
N ASN A 45 -17.72 14.14 -12.11
CA ASN A 45 -17.49 15.37 -11.39
C ASN A 45 -18.59 15.53 -10.32
N ARG A 46 -18.33 15.20 -9.05
CA ARG A 46 -19.26 15.50 -7.94
C ARG A 46 -18.60 16.46 -6.96
N LYS A 47 -18.91 17.74 -7.17
CA LYS A 47 -18.88 18.82 -6.18
C LYS A 47 -19.83 18.49 -5.02
N GLY A 48 -19.43 18.88 -3.81
CA GLY A 48 -20.28 18.99 -2.63
C GLY A 48 -19.63 18.33 -1.41
N ASN A 49 -19.70 18.86 -0.19
CA ASN A 49 -20.24 20.12 0.32
C ASN A 49 -19.53 20.29 1.67
N ARG A 50 -18.85 21.42 1.92
CA ARG A 50 -18.24 21.70 3.23
C ARG A 50 -19.35 22.11 4.18
N LYS A 51 -19.82 21.20 5.04
CA LYS A 51 -20.60 21.58 6.23
C LYS A 51 -19.62 21.98 7.34
N LYS A 52 -19.68 23.25 7.72
CA LYS A 52 -19.06 23.80 8.94
C LYS A 52 -19.80 23.21 10.15
N CYS A 53 -19.08 22.58 11.07
CA CYS A 53 -19.60 22.32 12.41
C CYS A 53 -19.65 23.65 13.17
N LYS A 54 -20.86 24.05 13.57
CA LYS A 54 -21.11 25.06 14.60
C LYS A 54 -20.97 24.34 15.94
N LEU A 55 -20.00 24.76 16.75
CA LEU A 55 -19.91 24.39 18.16
C LEU A 55 -20.92 25.29 18.88
N GLU A 56 -21.97 24.72 19.45
CA GLU A 56 -22.83 25.45 20.39
C GLU A 56 -22.32 25.15 21.79
N GLU A 57 -22.02 26.24 22.51
CA GLU A 57 -21.71 26.29 23.93
C GLU A 57 -22.99 25.96 24.69
N SER A 58 -22.94 24.93 25.53
CA SER A 58 -23.95 24.66 26.55
C SER A 58 -23.31 24.83 27.92
N ASP A 59 -23.49 26.01 28.50
CA ASP A 59 -23.39 26.23 29.93
C ASP A 59 -24.48 25.40 30.62
N SER A 60 -24.07 24.49 31.50
CA SER A 60 -24.96 23.89 32.48
C SER A 60 -24.19 23.70 33.78
N ASP A 61 -24.31 24.75 34.60
CA ASP A 61 -24.08 24.78 36.02
C ASP A 61 -24.87 23.66 36.71
N MET A 62 -24.16 22.72 37.35
CA MET A 62 -24.74 21.87 38.39
C MET A 62 -23.67 21.60 39.44
N SER A 63 -23.71 22.42 40.49
CA SER A 63 -23.10 22.15 41.79
C SER A 63 -23.58 20.81 42.33
N SER A 64 -22.74 19.78 42.32
CA SER A 64 -22.92 18.59 43.15
C SER A 64 -21.87 18.59 44.26
N PHE A 65 -22.36 18.95 45.44
CA PHE A 65 -21.69 18.86 46.71
C PHE A 65 -21.45 17.38 47.05
N ILE A 66 -20.21 16.91 46.87
CA ILE A 66 -19.82 15.54 47.23
C ILE A 66 -19.59 15.49 48.73
N ARG A 67 -20.51 14.88 49.47
CA ARG A 67 -20.23 14.35 50.81
C ARG A 67 -19.56 12.99 50.64
N TYR A 68 -18.33 12.86 51.12
CA TYR A 68 -17.71 11.56 51.35
C TYR A 68 -18.33 10.97 52.62
N ASP A 69 -19.20 9.98 52.44
CA ASP A 69 -19.67 9.10 53.51
C ASP A 69 -18.68 7.95 53.61
N ASP A 70 -17.86 8.01 54.66
CA ASP A 70 -16.92 6.98 55.09
C ASP A 70 -17.71 5.83 55.69
N ASN A 71 -18.13 4.86 54.85
CA ASN A 71 -18.61 3.60 55.38
C ASN A 71 -18.47 2.42 54.41
N SER A 72 -17.64 1.47 54.85
CA SER A 72 -17.93 0.03 54.82
C SER A 72 -17.81 -0.74 53.50
N SER A 73 -16.72 -1.51 53.48
CA SER A 73 -16.67 -2.95 53.16
C SER A 73 -16.61 -3.35 51.69
N ASP A 74 -15.54 -4.10 51.39
CA ASP A 74 -15.42 -5.25 50.48
C ASP A 74 -16.46 -5.44 49.37
N ASP A 75 -15.96 -5.73 48.16
CA ASP A 75 -16.70 -6.05 46.93
C ASP A 75 -17.06 -4.88 46.00
N PHE A 76 -16.15 -3.92 45.83
CA PHE A 76 -16.11 -3.11 44.61
C PHE A 76 -14.93 -3.53 43.73
N TRP A 77 -14.98 -4.78 43.24
CA TRP A 77 -14.28 -5.10 41.99
C TRP A 77 -14.77 -4.09 40.95
N PRO A 78 -13.86 -3.31 40.32
CA PRO A 78 -14.27 -2.35 39.31
C PRO A 78 -15.13 -3.09 38.28
N PRO A 79 -16.37 -2.62 38.03
CA PRO A 79 -17.27 -3.30 37.13
C PRO A 79 -16.54 -3.34 35.79
N ASN A 80 -16.18 -4.55 35.34
CA ASN A 80 -15.53 -4.85 34.08
C ASN A 80 -15.39 -3.58 33.25
N PHE A 81 -14.28 -2.86 33.49
CA PHE A 81 -13.79 -2.00 32.45
C PHE A 81 -13.48 -3.03 31.39
N ASP A 82 -14.46 -3.20 30.51
CA ASP A 82 -14.30 -3.80 29.21
C ASP A 82 -13.22 -2.92 28.60
N GLU A 83 -11.99 -3.27 28.95
CA GLU A 83 -10.83 -3.23 28.11
C GLU A 83 -11.20 -4.11 26.90
N SER A 84 -12.21 -3.69 26.14
CA SER A 84 -11.99 -3.18 24.80
C SER A 84 -10.71 -2.33 24.83
N GLY A 85 -9.58 -3.00 25.05
CA GLY A 85 -8.46 -2.97 24.16
C GLY A 85 -9.06 -3.11 22.77
N ASP A 86 -9.51 -1.96 22.27
CA ASP A 86 -9.03 -1.40 21.02
C ASP A 86 -7.49 -1.45 21.11
N GLU A 87 -6.93 -2.68 21.17
CA GLU A 87 -5.76 -3.10 20.45
C GLU A 87 -6.12 -2.71 19.03
N ARG A 88 -5.96 -1.41 18.76
CA ARG A 88 -5.72 -0.90 17.44
C ARG A 88 -4.45 -1.64 17.07
N ASP A 89 -4.63 -2.85 16.56
CA ASP A 89 -4.04 -3.25 15.32
C ASP A 89 -4.17 -2.01 14.45
N ASP A 90 -3.15 -1.15 14.53
CA ASP A 90 -2.98 0.06 13.74
C ASP A 90 -2.75 -0.47 12.34
N GLY A 91 -3.78 -1.10 11.78
CA GLY A 91 -3.73 -2.03 10.69
C GLY A 91 -3.05 -1.30 9.58
N ASN A 92 -1.85 -1.77 9.23
CA ASN A 92 -0.81 -1.01 8.54
C ASN A 92 -1.42 -0.10 7.46
N ALA A 93 -1.74 1.15 7.80
CA ALA A 93 -2.44 2.03 6.88
C ALA A 93 -1.41 2.79 6.06
N CYS A 94 -1.69 3.00 4.77
CA CYS A 94 -0.76 3.72 3.92
C CYS A 94 -0.61 5.15 4.43
N TYR A 95 0.60 5.56 4.81
CA TYR A 95 0.85 6.87 5.40
C TYR A 95 0.43 8.05 4.51
N VAL A 96 0.37 7.85 3.19
CA VAL A 96 0.00 8.91 2.22
C VAL A 96 -1.51 9.05 2.08
N CYS A 97 -2.26 7.95 1.96
CA CYS A 97 -3.70 8.02 1.69
C CYS A 97 -4.58 7.64 2.89
N LYS A 98 -3.98 7.16 3.99
CA LYS A 98 -4.64 6.70 5.22
C LYS A 98 -5.71 5.63 4.96
N ARG A 99 -5.47 4.79 3.97
CA ARG A 99 -6.35 3.65 3.63
C ARG A 99 -5.57 2.36 3.80
N THR A 100 -6.30 1.31 4.16
CA THR A 100 -5.82 -0.08 4.33
C THR A 100 -6.03 -0.92 3.07
N ASP A 101 -6.46 -0.31 1.95
CA ASP A 101 -6.76 -1.02 0.72
C ASP A 101 -5.52 -1.71 0.08
N ASP A 102 -5.54 -3.03 -0.07
CA ASP A 102 -4.46 -3.84 -0.66
C ASP A 102 -4.28 -3.70 -2.19
N LEU A 103 -4.64 -2.56 -2.78
CA LEU A 103 -4.96 -2.46 -4.20
C LEU A 103 -3.83 -2.88 -5.18
N LYS A 104 -2.54 -2.86 -4.79
CA LYS A 104 -1.39 -3.34 -5.59
C LYS A 104 -0.15 -3.69 -4.74
N GLY A 105 -0.35 -4.15 -3.52
CA GLY A 105 0.73 -4.48 -2.60
C GLY A 105 1.42 -3.27 -1.98
N TRP A 106 2.19 -3.58 -0.95
CA TRP A 106 2.77 -2.64 -0.03
C TRP A 106 4.29 -2.58 -0.16
N VAL A 107 4.86 -1.49 0.34
CA VAL A 107 6.29 -1.31 0.53
C VAL A 107 6.51 -0.57 1.85
N GLU A 108 7.51 -1.03 2.60
CA GLU A 108 7.94 -0.43 3.85
C GLU A 108 9.10 0.54 3.58
N CYS A 109 9.16 1.64 4.31
CA CYS A 109 10.26 2.59 4.22
C CYS A 109 11.39 2.23 5.20
N ASP A 110 12.62 2.02 4.70
CA ASP A 110 13.78 1.65 5.53
C ASP A 110 14.15 2.66 6.61
N GLU A 111 13.81 3.95 6.44
CA GLU A 111 14.16 4.99 7.42
C GLU A 111 13.12 5.22 8.52
N CYS A 112 11.84 5.02 8.23
CA CYS A 112 10.77 5.33 9.18
C CYS A 112 9.86 4.15 9.48
N VAL A 113 10.11 2.99 8.86
CA VAL A 113 9.43 1.71 9.13
C VAL A 113 7.91 1.82 8.90
N ARG A 114 7.49 2.78 8.07
CA ARG A 114 6.08 3.00 7.73
C ARG A 114 5.71 2.32 6.42
N TRP A 115 4.45 1.90 6.34
CA TRP A 115 3.88 1.22 5.20
C TRP A 115 3.25 2.17 4.18
N PHE A 116 3.49 1.88 2.91
CA PHE A 116 3.03 2.69 1.78
C PHE A 116 2.50 1.78 0.67
N HIS A 117 1.42 2.19 0.03
CA HIS A 117 1.03 1.57 -1.24
C HIS A 117 2.08 1.88 -2.31
N ARG A 118 2.42 0.89 -3.14
CA ARG A 118 3.33 1.09 -4.29
C ARG A 118 2.85 2.22 -5.23
N ARG A 119 1.54 2.41 -5.36
CA ARG A 119 0.95 3.51 -6.15
C ARG A 119 1.09 4.89 -5.50
N CYS A 120 1.12 4.94 -4.17
CA CYS A 120 1.22 6.19 -3.40
C CYS A 120 2.67 6.71 -3.31
N CYS A 121 3.65 5.92 -3.72
CA CYS A 121 5.09 6.25 -3.65
C CYS A 121 5.58 7.30 -4.68
N GLY A 122 4.67 8.10 -5.25
CA GLY A 122 4.98 9.26 -6.09
C GLY A 122 5.99 8.96 -7.21
N ALA A 123 7.17 9.58 -7.14
CA ALA A 123 8.23 9.51 -8.15
C ALA A 123 8.71 8.07 -8.47
N LYS A 124 8.64 7.16 -7.50
CA LYS A 124 9.06 5.76 -7.68
C LYS A 124 7.90 4.82 -8.05
N LYS A 125 6.68 5.33 -8.25
CA LYS A 125 5.49 4.49 -8.51
C LYS A 125 5.69 3.51 -9.67
N ASN A 126 6.25 3.99 -10.79
CA ASN A 126 6.40 3.19 -12.01
C ASN A 126 7.48 2.11 -11.87
N LEU A 127 8.47 2.34 -11.00
CA LEU A 127 9.53 1.38 -10.71
C LEU A 127 8.97 0.27 -9.81
N LEU A 128 8.35 0.65 -8.69
CA LEU A 128 7.80 -0.29 -7.71
C LEU A 128 6.63 -1.13 -8.26
N LEU A 129 5.86 -0.58 -9.19
CA LEU A 129 4.78 -1.31 -9.87
C LEU A 129 5.28 -2.35 -10.88
N LYS A 130 6.49 -2.20 -11.40
CA LYS A 130 7.09 -3.14 -12.35
C LYS A 130 7.92 -4.24 -11.67
N MET A 131 8.32 -4.00 -10.43
CA MET A 131 9.15 -4.93 -9.66
C MET A 131 8.33 -6.07 -9.06
N ASP A 132 8.88 -7.27 -9.16
CA ASP A 132 8.33 -8.46 -8.51
C ASP A 132 8.56 -8.43 -6.99
N ALA A 133 7.81 -9.26 -6.24
CA ALA A 133 7.93 -9.34 -4.79
C ALA A 133 9.36 -9.70 -4.31
N LYS A 134 10.11 -10.46 -5.11
CA LYS A 134 11.52 -10.80 -4.82
C LYS A 134 12.45 -9.60 -4.96
N GLU A 135 12.24 -8.79 -6.00
CA GLU A 135 13.04 -7.59 -6.25
C GLU A 135 12.77 -6.52 -5.19
N LEU A 136 11.51 -6.40 -4.72
CA LEU A 136 11.17 -5.45 -3.66
C LEU A 136 11.97 -5.63 -2.38
N LYS A 137 12.27 -6.88 -1.98
CA LYS A 137 13.03 -7.17 -0.76
C LYS A 137 14.48 -6.66 -0.82
N ASN A 138 15.02 -6.50 -2.02
CA ASN A 138 16.41 -6.06 -2.23
C ASN A 138 16.49 -4.55 -2.51
N VAL A 139 15.35 -3.85 -2.62
CA VAL A 139 15.33 -2.44 -2.97
C VAL A 139 15.13 -1.61 -1.73
N GLN A 140 16.13 -0.79 -1.40
CA GLN A 140 16.01 0.19 -0.33
C GLN A 140 15.01 1.29 -0.74
N PHE A 141 13.87 1.34 -0.06
CA PHE A 141 12.82 2.32 -0.28
C PHE A 141 12.86 3.38 0.81
N ILE A 142 13.16 4.62 0.40
CA ILE A 142 13.11 5.78 1.28
C ILE A 142 11.96 6.68 0.81
N CYS A 143 11.03 6.96 1.73
CA CYS A 143 9.85 7.78 1.46
C CYS A 143 10.21 9.26 1.19
N VAL A 144 9.29 10.01 0.57
CA VAL A 144 9.52 11.42 0.21
C VAL A 144 9.76 12.33 1.41
N VAL A 145 9.15 12.01 2.56
CA VAL A 145 9.30 12.77 3.81
C VAL A 145 10.72 12.61 4.35
N CYS A 146 11.20 11.37 4.43
CA CYS A 146 12.56 11.02 4.83
C CYS A 146 13.61 11.63 3.90
N LYS A 147 13.40 11.54 2.58
CA LYS A 147 14.25 12.21 1.60
C LYS A 147 14.30 13.72 1.77
N GLY A 148 13.20 14.36 2.17
CA GLY A 148 13.13 15.79 2.41
C GLY A 148 13.94 16.24 3.63
N LYS A 149 14.00 15.43 4.69
CA LYS A 149 14.77 15.73 5.90
C LYS A 149 16.28 15.81 5.64
N LYS A 150 16.81 14.88 4.82
CA LYS A 150 18.25 14.84 4.50
C LYS A 150 18.77 16.06 3.73
N LYS A 151 17.92 16.72 2.94
CA LYS A 151 18.31 17.91 2.15
C LYS A 151 18.43 19.20 2.96
N ARG A 152 17.95 19.23 4.21
CA ARG A 152 17.96 20.43 5.06
C ARG A 152 19.12 20.46 6.06
N LEU A 153 19.94 19.42 6.08
CA LEU A 153 21.10 19.29 6.98
C LEU A 153 22.43 19.61 6.27
N ILE A 154 22.37 20.17 5.06
CA ILE A 154 23.49 20.65 4.25
C ILE A 154 23.21 22.13 3.98
#